data_AF-A0A966XNH3-F1
#
_entry.id   AF-A0A966XNH3-F1
#
_cell.length_a   1.000
_cell.length_b   1.000
_cell.length_c   1.000
_cell.angle_alpha   90.00
_cell.angle_beta   90.00
_cell.angle_gamma   90.00
#
_symmetry.space_group_name_H-M   'P 1'
#
loop_
_entity.id
_entity.type
_entity.pdbx_description
1 polymer ?
#
loop_
_entity_poly.entity_id
_entity_poly.type
_entity_poly.pdbx_seq_one_letter_code
_entity_poly.pdbx_strand_id
1 'polypeptide(L)'
;FYYLIQKKLLPPGSKLIIKLVSQKTSDDYLFIPKESVVWSHGKQWVYIRNADAPKFLRKPLENPHETENGWLIKQTNLRDGDYLVVDGAQLLLSEEFKYQIKNENED
;
A
#
# COMPACT_ATOMS: atom_id res chain seq x y z
N PHE A 1 25.71 13.14 4.77
CA PHE A 1 26.02 11.70 4.93
C PHE A 1 27.43 11.46 4.44
N TYR A 2 28.25 10.70 5.19
CA TYR A 2 29.62 10.36 4.82
C TYR A 2 29.73 8.84 4.68
N TYR A 3 30.44 8.35 3.66
CA TYR A 3 30.62 6.92 3.40
C TYR A 3 32.11 6.57 3.46
N LEU A 4 32.46 5.59 4.30
CA LEU A 4 33.84 5.13 4.47
C LEU A 4 34.11 3.94 3.55
N ILE A 5 35.10 4.07 2.66
CA ILE A 5 35.54 2.99 1.78
C ILE A 5 36.77 2.34 2.42
N GLN A 6 36.66 1.05 2.76
CA GLN A 6 37.72 0.31 3.47
C GLN A 6 38.94 -0.05 2.60
N LYS A 7 38.86 0.11 1.27
CA LYS A 7 39.96 -0.19 0.34
C LYS A 7 40.37 1.02 -0.49
N LYS A 8 41.63 1.44 -0.32
CA LYS A 8 42.29 2.59 -0.97
C LYS A 8 42.63 2.29 -2.44
N LEU A 9 41.63 2.20 -3.30
CA LEU A 9 41.82 1.97 -4.75
C LEU A 9 41.16 3.04 -5.63
N LEU A 10 40.67 4.15 -5.05
CA LEU A 10 40.03 5.22 -5.81
C LEU A 10 40.88 6.51 -5.75
N PRO A 11 41.32 7.02 -6.91
CA PRO A 11 41.98 8.32 -7.00
C PRO A 11 41.06 9.47 -6.56
N PRO A 12 41.61 10.55 -5.96
CA PRO A 12 40.87 11.78 -5.72
C PRO A 12 40.24 12.32 -7.00
N GLY A 13 39.00 12.82 -6.92
CA GLY A 13 38.27 13.37 -8.07
C GLY A 13 37.44 12.36 -8.87
N SER A 14 37.44 11.08 -8.49
CA SER A 14 36.58 10.06 -9.11
C SER A 14 35.09 10.33 -8.85
N LYS A 15 34.23 10.16 -9.87
CA LYS A 15 32.76 10.18 -9.69
C LYS A 15 32.31 8.83 -9.12
N LEU A 16 31.71 8.84 -7.93
CA LEU A 16 31.10 7.64 -7.35
C LEU A 16 29.61 7.60 -7.68
N ILE A 17 29.14 6.46 -8.19
CA ILE A 17 27.72 6.15 -8.33
C ILE A 17 27.40 5.10 -7.27
N ILE A 18 26.65 5.51 -6.25
CA ILE A 18 26.24 4.62 -5.16
C ILE A 18 24.80 4.22 -5.44
N LYS A 19 24.58 2.92 -5.70
CA LYS A 19 23.23 2.36 -5.72
C LYS A 19 22.93 1.83 -4.33
N LEU A 20 22.21 2.61 -3.53
CA LEU A 20 21.70 2.15 -2.25
C LEU A 20 20.63 1.10 -2.52
N VAL A 21 20.97 -0.18 -2.34
CA VAL A 21 19.99 -1.23 -2.24
C VAL A 21 19.62 -1.30 -0.77
N SER A 22 18.43 -0.83 -0.41
CA SER A 22 17.90 -1.04 0.93
C SER A 22 17.90 -2.54 1.18
N GLN A 23 18.71 -3.02 2.13
CA GLN A 23 18.54 -4.37 2.64
C GLN A 23 17.11 -4.45 3.16
N LYS A 24 16.35 -5.46 2.74
CA LYS A 24 15.00 -5.75 3.25
C LYS A 24 15.08 -5.86 4.78
N THR A 25 14.89 -4.75 5.46
CA THR A 25 14.84 -4.68 6.92
C THR A 25 13.58 -3.91 7.28
N SER A 26 12.44 -4.54 7.00
CA SER A 26 11.21 -4.36 7.75
C SER A 26 10.14 -5.24 7.13
N ASP A 27 9.84 -6.35 7.79
CA ASP A 27 8.50 -6.94 7.72
C ASP A 27 7.44 -5.93 8.21
N ASP A 28 7.84 -4.80 8.79
CA ASP A 28 6.92 -3.76 9.27
C ASP A 28 6.20 -2.98 8.16
N TYR A 29 6.60 -3.04 6.88
CA TYR A 29 5.96 -2.23 5.83
C TYR A 29 5.43 -3.04 4.66
N LEU A 30 4.28 -2.61 4.13
CA LEU A 30 3.62 -3.17 2.96
C LEU A 30 3.60 -2.14 1.82
N PHE A 31 3.86 -2.62 0.62
CA PHE A 31 3.64 -1.85 -0.61
C PHE A 31 2.24 -2.10 -1.13
N ILE A 32 1.50 -1.02 -1.37
CA ILE A 32 0.12 -1.00 -1.86
C ILE A 32 0.13 -0.42 -3.28
N PRO A 33 -0.15 -1.23 -4.32
CA PRO A 33 -0.19 -0.75 -5.70
C PRO A 33 -1.27 0.32 -5.90
N LYS A 34 -1.01 1.31 -6.76
CA LYS A 34 -1.94 2.42 -6.96
C LYS A 34 -3.35 1.99 -7.40
N GLU A 35 -3.43 0.93 -8.21
CA GLU A 35 -4.65 0.41 -8.81
C GLU A 35 -5.61 -0.21 -7.78
N SER A 36 -5.09 -0.61 -6.63
CA SER A 36 -5.87 -1.21 -5.53
C SER A 36 -6.61 -0.18 -4.66
N VAL A 37 -6.28 1.10 -4.81
CA VAL A 37 -6.74 2.15 -3.92
C VAL A 37 -7.94 2.87 -4.50
N VAL A 38 -8.97 3.04 -3.67
CA VAL A 38 -10.14 3.87 -3.97
C VAL A 38 -10.22 5.03 -2.99
N TRP A 39 -10.64 6.20 -3.50
CA TRP A 39 -10.84 7.39 -2.69
C TRP A 39 -12.31 7.50 -2.28
N SER A 40 -12.55 7.59 -0.97
CA SER A 40 -13.91 7.70 -0.44
C SER A 40 -13.89 8.45 0.89
N HIS A 41 -14.85 9.35 1.11
CA HIS A 41 -14.94 10.15 2.34
C HIS A 41 -13.63 10.88 2.71
N GLY A 42 -12.90 11.38 1.69
CA GLY A 42 -11.64 12.10 1.87
C GLY A 42 -10.45 11.25 2.33
N LYS A 43 -10.54 9.92 2.27
CA LYS A 43 -9.46 8.99 2.66
C LYS A 43 -9.21 7.94 1.57
N GLN A 44 -8.01 7.35 1.59
CA GLN A 44 -7.66 6.20 0.77
C GLN A 44 -8.12 4.89 1.43
N TRP A 45 -8.69 4.01 0.62
CA TRP A 45 -9.17 2.71 1.05
C TRP A 45 -8.71 1.62 0.10
N VAL A 46 -8.63 0.40 0.63
CA VAL A 46 -8.39 -0.80 -0.14
C VAL A 46 -9.41 -1.87 0.21
N TYR A 47 -9.60 -2.80 -0.71
CA TYR A 47 -10.41 -3.99 -0.51
C TYR A 47 -9.52 -5.21 -0.33
N ILE A 48 -9.73 -5.94 0.76
CA ILE A 48 -9.10 -7.24 0.98
C ILE A 48 -10.12 -8.36 0.88
N ARG A 49 -9.71 -9.50 0.33
CA ARG A 49 -10.53 -10.72 0.33
C ARG A 49 -10.55 -11.31 1.74
N ASN A 50 -11.74 -11.59 2.27
CA ASN A 50 -11.87 -12.35 3.49
C ASN A 50 -11.51 -13.83 3.23
N ALA A 51 -10.68 -14.42 4.07
CA ALA A 51 -10.30 -15.83 3.96
C ALA A 51 -11.49 -16.77 4.24
N ASP A 52 -12.39 -16.37 5.14
CA ASP A 52 -13.43 -17.24 5.71
C ASP A 52 -14.81 -17.07 5.05
N ALA A 53 -14.98 -16.11 4.14
CA ALA A 53 -16.25 -15.82 3.48
C ALA A 53 -16.05 -15.24 2.07
N PRO A 54 -17.02 -15.39 1.13
CA PRO A 54 -16.98 -14.75 -0.19
C PRO A 54 -17.30 -13.25 -0.11
N LYS A 55 -16.68 -12.54 0.84
CA LYS A 55 -16.89 -11.12 1.09
C LYS A 55 -15.56 -10.38 1.00
N PHE A 56 -15.64 -9.16 0.51
CA PHE A 56 -14.54 -8.21 0.52
C PHE A 56 -14.71 -7.26 1.70
N LEU A 57 -13.61 -6.92 2.35
CA LEU A 57 -13.58 -5.98 3.46
C LEU A 57 -12.86 -4.72 3.02
N ARG A 58 -13.53 -3.58 3.17
CA ARG A 58 -12.93 -2.27 2.94
C ARG A 58 -12.14 -1.84 4.18
N LYS A 59 -10.85 -1.53 4.01
CA LYS A 59 -9.96 -1.04 5.07
C LYS A 59 -9.31 0.29 4.66
N PRO A 60 -9.15 1.25 5.58
CA PRO A 60 -8.47 2.49 5.28
C PRO A 60 -6.96 2.25 5.23
N LEU A 61 -6.25 2.99 4.39
CA LEU A 61 -4.79 3.04 4.48
C LEU A 61 -4.38 3.92 5.67
N GLU A 62 -3.66 3.34 6.62
CA GLU A 62 -3.19 4.03 7.81
C GLU A 62 -1.80 4.63 7.59
N ASN A 63 -1.69 5.95 7.73
CA ASN A 63 -0.46 6.72 7.54
C ASN A 63 0.31 6.38 6.23
N PRO A 64 -0.36 6.40 5.06
CA PRO A 64 0.28 6.01 3.81
C PRO A 64 1.33 7.03 3.37
N HIS A 65 2.49 6.53 2.97
CA HIS A 65 3.53 7.31 2.32
C HIS A 65 3.44 7.10 0.80
N GLU A 66 3.20 8.16 0.05
CA GLU A 66 3.09 8.10 -1.41
C GLU A 66 4.44 7.77 -2.08
N THR A 67 4.37 7.04 -3.18
CA THR A 67 5.49 6.63 -4.03
C THR A 67 5.06 6.74 -5.49
N GLU A 68 5.99 6.58 -6.44
CA GLU A 68 5.68 6.69 -7.88
C GLU A 68 4.58 5.72 -8.35
N ASN A 69 4.46 4.54 -7.71
CA ASN A 69 3.58 3.46 -8.17
C ASN A 69 2.52 3.03 -7.13
N GLY A 70 2.31 3.82 -6.08
CA GLY A 70 1.37 3.48 -5.02
C GLY A 70 1.80 4.02 -3.66
N TRP A 71 1.53 3.27 -2.59
CA TRP A 71 1.78 3.71 -1.22
C TRP A 71 2.57 2.68 -0.43
N LEU A 72 3.37 3.15 0.52
CA LEU A 72 3.95 2.35 1.58
C LEU A 72 3.20 2.61 2.88
N ILE A 73 2.78 1.55 3.55
CA ILE A 73 2.12 1.60 4.86
C ILE A 73 2.88 0.73 5.86
N LYS A 74 2.72 1.00 7.15
CA LYS A 74 3.12 0.03 8.18
C LYS A 74 2.08 -1.09 8.27
N GLN A 75 2.53 -2.29 8.62
CA GLN A 75 1.64 -3.40 8.97
C GLN A 75 0.87 -3.07 10.25
N THR A 76 -0.38 -2.64 10.10
CA THR A 76 -1.30 -2.40 11.22
C THR A 76 -2.58 -3.18 10.99
N ASN A 77 -3.50 -2.61 10.22
CA ASN A 77 -4.77 -3.23 9.84
C ASN A 77 -4.64 -4.13 8.60
N LEU A 78 -3.52 -4.05 7.87
CA LEU A 78 -3.16 -4.87 6.73
C LEU A 78 -1.89 -5.64 7.07
N ARG A 79 -1.86 -6.91 6.68
CA ARG A 79 -0.75 -7.83 6.96
C ARG A 79 -0.21 -8.45 5.69
N ASP A 80 1.04 -8.88 5.74
CA ASP A 80 1.58 -9.76 4.71
C ASP A 80 0.72 -11.03 4.60
N GLY A 81 0.43 -11.45 3.36
CA GLY A 81 -0.50 -12.53 3.06
C GLY A 81 -1.97 -12.11 2.86
N ASP A 82 -2.35 -10.86 3.16
CA ASP A 82 -3.68 -10.34 2.79
C ASP A 82 -3.81 -10.25 1.25
N TYR A 83 -4.92 -10.76 0.71
CA TYR A 83 -5.19 -10.68 -0.73
C TYR A 83 -5.89 -9.37 -1.07
N LEU A 84 -5.18 -8.50 -1.77
CA LEU A 84 -5.64 -7.20 -2.18
C LEU A 84 -6.38 -7.25 -3.53
N VAL A 85 -7.48 -6.52 -3.63
CA VAL A 85 -8.18 -6.32 -4.90
C VAL A 85 -7.47 -5.22 -5.69
N VAL A 86 -6.84 -5.59 -6.80
CA VAL A 86 -6.14 -4.66 -7.72
C VAL A 86 -6.97 -4.30 -8.95
N ASP A 87 -8.03 -5.06 -9.22
CA ASP A 87 -8.99 -4.80 -10.30
C ASP A 87 -10.41 -4.95 -9.76
N GLY A 88 -11.30 -4.01 -10.11
CA GLY A 88 -12.67 -3.99 -9.62
C GLY A 88 -12.88 -3.37 -8.23
N ALA A 89 -11.86 -2.74 -7.62
CA ALA A 89 -12.01 -2.07 -6.31
C ALA A 89 -13.09 -0.98 -6.33
N GLN A 90 -13.22 -0.25 -7.44
CA GLN A 90 -14.28 0.76 -7.64
C GLN A 90 -15.68 0.12 -7.76
N LEU A 91 -15.78 -1.07 -8.38
CA LEU A 91 -17.05 -1.79 -8.49
C LEU A 91 -17.54 -2.22 -7.11
N LEU A 92 -16.64 -2.74 -6.25
CA LEU A 92 -16.97 -3.10 -4.87
C LEU A 92 -17.50 -1.90 -4.08
N LEU A 93 -16.88 -0.73 -4.27
CA LEU A 93 -17.36 0.52 -3.66
C LEU A 93 -18.77 0.86 -4.13
N SER A 94 -19.05 0.78 -5.44
CA SER A 94 -20.39 1.02 -5.98
C SER A 94 -21.44 0.03 -5.45
N GLU A 95 -21.08 -1.24 -5.28
CA GLU A 95 -22.00 -2.23 -4.70
C GLU A 95 -22.33 -1.90 -3.24
N GLU A 96 -21.34 -1.53 -2.40
CA GLU A 96 -21.59 -1.08 -1.02
C GLU A 96 -22.58 0.09 -0.94
N PHE A 97 -22.43 1.09 -1.82
CA PHE A 97 -23.32 2.25 -1.84
C PHE A 97 -24.77 1.88 -2.20
N LYS A 98 -24.98 0.94 -3.14
CA LYS A 98 -26.33 0.49 -3.51
C LYS A 98 -27.07 -0.14 -2.32
N TYR A 99 -26.37 -0.95 -1.53
CA TYR A 99 -26.96 -1.58 -0.35
C TYR A 99 -27.32 -0.57 0.75
N GLN A 100 -26.53 0.51 0.92
CA GLN A 100 -26.84 1.56 1.89
C GLN A 100 -28.13 2.31 1.55
N ILE A 101 -28.34 2.66 0.28
CA ILE A 101 -29.56 3.35 -0.17
C ILE A 101 -30.80 2.45 0.02
N LYS A 102 -30.68 1.15 -0.21
CA LYS A 102 -31.81 0.23 -0.05
C LYS A 102 -32.27 0.14 1.40
N ASN A 103 -31.34 0.08 2.36
CA ASN A 103 -31.68 -0.01 3.78
C ASN A 103 -32.28 1.29 4.34
N GLU A 104 -31.95 2.47 3.79
CA GLU A 104 -32.51 3.76 4.24
C GLU A 104 -34.00 3.93 3.89
N ASN A 105 -34.50 3.21 2.88
CA ASN A 105 -35.90 3.31 2.44
C ASN A 105 -36.83 2.26 3.08
N GLU A 106 -36.32 1.41 3.98
CA GLU A 106 -37.08 0.37 4.69
C GLU A 106 -37.44 0.75 6.15
N ASP A 107 -37.14 1.98 6.58
CA ASP A 107 -37.55 2.58 7.87
C ASP A 107 -38.68 3.62 7.71
#